data_AF-A0AA41UYU3-F1
#
_entry.id   AF-A0AA41UYU3-F1
#
_cell.length_a   1.000
_cell.length_b   1.000
_cell.length_c   1.000
_cell.angle_alpha   90.00
_cell.angle_beta   90.00
_cell.angle_gamma   90.00
#
_symmetry.space_group_name_H-M   'P 1'
#
loop_
_entity.id
_entity.type
_entity.pdbx_description
1 polymer ?
#
loop_
_entity_poly.entity_id
_entity_poly.type
_entity_poly.pdbx_seq_one_letter_code
_entity_poly.pdbx_strand_id
1 'polypeptide(L)'
;MTKSSPEEAQTLEYLPSALLASIMTKLDISSICSVASTCKTFNACASQILSFLPNFHLLDIAPPMKQLTPLLPANPYLKSLRVDCKRLDDKAIDCLLKPSLEELYLYNCEDFSGRLLSDIGSRCRGLKFVFLTLLVSLLNLIIFITFWIDI
;
A
#
# COMPACT_ATOMS: atom_id res chain seq x y z
N MET A 1 26.70 -45.94 -8.66
CA MET A 1 25.99 -44.90 -7.87
C MET A 1 25.89 -43.63 -8.70
N THR A 2 24.71 -43.07 -8.71
CA THR A 2 24.16 -42.07 -9.63
C THR A 2 24.86 -40.72 -9.58
N LYS A 3 25.11 -40.18 -10.77
CA LYS A 3 25.70 -38.85 -11.05
C LYS A 3 24.54 -37.85 -11.11
N SER A 4 24.34 -37.05 -10.07
CA SER A 4 23.33 -35.97 -10.07
C SER A 4 23.90 -34.72 -10.74
N SER A 5 23.17 -34.25 -11.75
CA SER A 5 23.40 -33.06 -12.59
C SER A 5 23.54 -31.76 -11.77
N PRO A 6 24.28 -30.75 -12.27
CA PRO A 6 24.22 -29.41 -11.71
C PRO A 6 22.82 -28.85 -12.00
N GLU A 7 22.06 -28.57 -10.94
CA GLU A 7 20.82 -27.80 -11.05
C GLU A 7 21.18 -26.43 -11.64
N GLU A 8 20.80 -26.19 -12.89
CA GLU A 8 20.87 -24.87 -13.51
C GLU A 8 19.99 -23.94 -12.69
N ALA A 9 20.60 -23.15 -11.81
CA ALA A 9 19.95 -22.01 -11.19
C ALA A 9 19.58 -21.03 -12.30
N GLN A 10 18.39 -21.19 -12.87
CA GLN A 10 17.82 -20.23 -13.82
C GLN A 10 17.54 -18.94 -13.06
N THR A 11 18.50 -18.01 -13.08
CA THR A 11 18.40 -16.77 -12.33
C THR A 11 17.40 -15.84 -13.00
N LEU A 12 16.39 -15.39 -12.26
CA LEU A 12 15.41 -14.39 -12.71
C LEU A 12 16.07 -13.05 -13.14
N GLU A 13 17.35 -12.85 -12.81
CA GLU A 13 18.15 -11.69 -13.19
C GLU A 13 18.38 -11.55 -14.70
N TYR A 14 18.23 -12.63 -15.47
CA TYR A 14 18.40 -12.59 -16.93
C TYR A 14 17.11 -12.19 -17.68
N LEU A 15 15.98 -12.09 -16.99
CA LEU A 15 14.73 -11.65 -17.62
C LEU A 15 14.76 -10.14 -17.87
N PRO A 16 14.39 -9.69 -19.08
CA PRO A 16 14.15 -8.28 -19.36
C PRO A 16 13.16 -7.66 -18.36
N SER A 17 13.44 -6.44 -17.92
CA SER A 17 12.62 -5.71 -16.95
C SER A 17 11.15 -5.60 -17.38
N ALA A 18 10.90 -5.52 -18.69
CA ALA A 18 9.55 -5.49 -19.25
C ALA A 18 8.77 -6.80 -19.02
N LEU A 19 9.42 -7.96 -19.12
CA LEU A 19 8.79 -9.24 -18.83
C LEU A 19 8.53 -9.41 -17.34
N LEU A 20 9.49 -9.01 -16.50
CA LEU A 20 9.31 -9.00 -15.04
C LEU A 20 8.15 -8.11 -14.63
N ALA A 21 8.07 -6.88 -15.16
CA ALA A 21 6.95 -5.97 -14.92
C ALA A 21 5.63 -6.59 -15.39
N SER A 22 5.59 -7.21 -16.58
CA SER A 22 4.38 -7.87 -17.07
C SER A 22 3.93 -9.02 -16.17
N ILE A 23 4.85 -9.82 -15.61
CA ILE A 23 4.52 -10.87 -14.65
C ILE A 23 3.98 -10.23 -13.36
N MET A 24 4.66 -9.19 -12.85
CA MET A 24 4.26 -8.49 -11.63
C MET A 24 2.88 -7.84 -11.75
N THR A 25 2.47 -7.35 -12.93
CA THR A 25 1.11 -6.83 -13.13
C THR A 25 0.00 -7.89 -13.00
N LYS A 26 0.33 -9.18 -13.02
CA LYS A 26 -0.62 -10.28 -12.78
C LYS A 26 -0.73 -10.66 -11.31
N LEU A 27 0.15 -10.14 -10.46
CA LEU A 27 0.13 -10.38 -9.03
C LEU A 27 -0.78 -9.37 -8.33
N ASP A 28 -1.33 -9.78 -7.19
CA ASP A 28 -1.97 -8.85 -6.26
C ASP A 28 -0.93 -7.92 -5.63
N ILE A 29 -1.39 -6.80 -5.09
CA ILE A 29 -0.51 -5.76 -4.53
C ILE A 29 0.29 -6.30 -3.35
N SER A 30 -0.28 -7.23 -2.57
CA SER A 30 0.43 -7.87 -1.47
C SER A 30 1.63 -8.67 -1.94
N SER A 31 1.44 -9.47 -2.99
CA SER A 31 2.50 -10.21 -3.65
C SER A 31 3.53 -9.29 -4.33
N ILE A 32 3.10 -8.21 -5.00
CA ILE A 32 4.01 -7.24 -5.63
C ILE A 32 4.96 -6.65 -4.58
N CYS A 33 4.42 -6.13 -3.48
CA CYS A 33 5.23 -5.54 -2.41
C CYS A 33 6.13 -6.57 -1.73
N SER A 34 5.68 -7.82 -1.58
CA SER A 34 6.50 -8.92 -1.04
C SER A 34 7.70 -9.21 -1.94
N VAL A 35 7.48 -9.39 -3.25
CA VAL A 35 8.55 -9.64 -4.23
C VAL A 35 9.48 -8.43 -4.35
N ALA A 36 8.94 -7.21 -4.27
CA ALA A 36 9.71 -5.97 -4.31
C ALA A 36 10.70 -5.79 -3.15
N SER A 37 10.48 -6.50 -2.03
CA SER A 37 11.41 -6.51 -0.89
C SER A 37 12.65 -7.39 -1.11
N THR A 38 12.62 -8.28 -2.10
CA THR A 38 13.66 -9.30 -2.30
C THR A 38 14.85 -8.81 -3.13
N CYS A 39 14.63 -7.96 -4.14
CA CYS A 39 15.71 -7.45 -4.99
C CYS A 39 15.42 -6.06 -5.56
N LYS A 40 16.48 -5.34 -5.95
CA LYS A 40 16.39 -3.96 -6.47
C LYS A 40 15.63 -3.87 -7.80
N THR A 41 15.76 -4.88 -8.66
CA THR A 41 15.05 -4.92 -9.96
C THR A 41 13.55 -5.04 -9.78
N PHE A 42 13.11 -5.95 -8.90
CA PHE A 42 11.71 -6.08 -8.52
C PHE A 42 11.20 -4.83 -7.81
N ASN A 43 12.02 -4.21 -6.96
CA ASN A 43 11.68 -2.95 -6.31
C ASN A 43 11.40 -1.83 -7.32
N ALA A 44 12.27 -1.66 -8.32
CA ALA A 44 12.09 -0.67 -9.37
C ALA A 44 10.84 -0.94 -10.23
N CYS A 45 10.62 -2.21 -10.60
CA CYS A 45 9.43 -2.62 -11.37
C CYS A 45 8.15 -2.39 -10.56
N ALA A 46 8.15 -2.74 -9.27
CA ALA A 46 7.03 -2.48 -8.37
C ALA A 46 6.73 -0.98 -8.29
N SER A 47 7.74 -0.14 -8.06
CA SER A 47 7.55 1.32 -8.02
C SER A 47 6.92 1.84 -9.31
N GLN A 48 7.39 1.37 -10.47
CA GLN A 48 6.79 1.75 -11.76
C GLN A 48 5.34 1.29 -11.91
N ILE A 49 4.99 0.07 -11.50
CA ILE A 49 3.62 -0.43 -11.61
C ILE A 49 2.70 0.33 -10.64
N LEU A 50 3.17 0.50 -9.40
CA LEU A 50 2.44 1.15 -8.32
C LEU A 50 2.26 2.65 -8.55
N SER A 51 3.01 3.31 -9.45
CA SER A 51 2.79 4.74 -9.74
C SER A 51 1.55 5.02 -10.59
N PHE A 52 0.96 4.00 -11.25
CA PHE A 52 -0.21 4.17 -12.12
C PHE A 52 -1.47 3.44 -11.63
N LEU A 53 -1.35 2.57 -10.62
CA LEU A 53 -2.49 1.80 -10.13
C LEU A 53 -3.45 2.67 -9.29
N PRO A 54 -4.76 2.64 -9.53
CA PRO A 54 -5.68 3.50 -8.79
C PRO A 54 -6.11 2.94 -7.43
N ASN A 55 -5.98 1.63 -7.20
CA ASN A 55 -6.53 0.96 -6.02
C ASN A 55 -5.45 0.16 -5.31
N PHE A 56 -5.25 0.38 -4.01
CA PHE A 56 -4.20 -0.23 -3.20
C PHE A 56 -4.80 -1.04 -2.06
N HIS A 57 -4.45 -2.33 -2.00
CA HIS A 57 -4.90 -3.24 -0.96
C HIS A 57 -3.68 -3.81 -0.25
N LEU A 58 -3.41 -3.32 0.96
CA LEU A 58 -2.24 -3.63 1.79
C LEU A 58 -2.68 -4.24 3.13
N LEU A 59 -3.59 -5.21 3.09
CA LEU A 59 -4.14 -5.85 4.31
C LEU A 59 -3.34 -7.09 4.72
N ASP A 60 -2.85 -7.86 3.74
CA ASP A 60 -2.14 -9.13 4.01
C ASP A 60 -0.64 -8.96 4.23
N ILE A 61 -0.13 -7.78 3.89
CA ILE A 61 1.25 -7.41 4.17
C ILE A 61 1.23 -6.56 5.43
N ALA A 62 1.82 -7.10 6.49
CA ALA A 62 2.21 -6.34 7.67
C ALA A 62 3.70 -5.93 7.67
N PRO A 63 4.36 -5.51 6.56
CA PRO A 63 5.72 -5.05 6.62
C PRO A 63 5.72 -3.68 7.30
N PRO A 64 6.73 -3.38 8.13
CA PRO A 64 6.89 -2.05 8.69
C PRO A 64 6.94 -1.03 7.54
N MET A 65 6.16 0.05 7.64
CA MET A 65 5.99 1.00 6.53
C MET A 65 7.29 1.62 6.01
N LYS A 66 8.39 1.58 6.76
CA LYS A 66 9.74 1.91 6.25
C LYS A 66 10.11 1.12 4.98
N GLN A 67 9.57 -0.08 4.80
CA GLN A 67 9.74 -0.90 3.61
C GLN A 67 8.70 -0.59 2.52
N LEU A 68 7.54 -0.01 2.88
CA LEU A 68 6.49 0.39 1.94
C LEU A 68 6.67 1.82 1.42
N THR A 69 7.27 2.75 2.17
CA THR A 69 7.53 4.13 1.72
C THR A 69 8.27 4.19 0.38
N PRO A 70 9.33 3.38 0.13
CA PRO A 70 9.99 3.33 -1.18
C PRO A 70 9.09 2.72 -2.28
N LEU A 71 8.15 1.85 -1.89
CA LEU A 71 7.23 1.15 -2.79
C LEU A 71 5.99 1.98 -3.12
N LEU A 72 5.74 3.08 -2.40
CA LEU A 72 4.63 4.00 -2.62
C LEU A 72 5.14 5.31 -3.23
N PRO A 73 5.55 5.32 -4.51
CA PRO A 73 5.92 6.55 -5.18
C PRO A 73 4.73 7.51 -5.23
N ALA A 74 5.01 8.76 -5.62
CA ALA A 74 3.98 9.74 -5.91
C ALA A 74 3.07 9.20 -7.04
N ASN A 75 1.91 8.67 -6.65
CA ASN A 75 0.90 8.14 -7.56
C ASN A 75 -0.25 9.15 -7.64
N PRO A 76 -0.37 9.93 -8.73
CA PRO A 76 -1.43 10.92 -8.89
C PRO A 76 -2.79 10.29 -9.24
N TYR A 77 -2.83 8.99 -9.53
CA TYR A 77 -4.03 8.24 -9.91
C TYR A 77 -4.62 7.44 -8.75
N LEU A 78 -3.99 7.44 -7.57
CA LEU A 78 -4.43 6.66 -6.42
C LEU A 78 -5.76 7.20 -5.90
N LYS A 79 -6.82 6.40 -6.05
CA LYS A 79 -8.20 6.68 -5.66
C LYS A 79 -8.64 5.92 -4.41
N SER A 80 -8.32 4.63 -4.32
CA SER A 80 -8.73 3.78 -3.18
C SER A 80 -7.50 3.21 -2.48
N LEU A 81 -7.45 3.33 -1.15
CA LEU A 81 -6.36 2.80 -0.34
C LEU A 81 -6.92 2.04 0.86
N ARG A 82 -6.48 0.80 1.02
CA ARG A 82 -6.78 -0.07 2.17
C ARG A 82 -5.48 -0.51 2.81
N VAL A 83 -5.33 -0.27 4.11
CA VAL A 83 -4.08 -0.58 4.83
C VAL A 83 -4.37 -1.10 6.23
N ASP A 84 -3.60 -2.08 6.67
CA ASP A 84 -3.55 -2.50 8.08
C ASP A 84 -2.58 -1.60 8.85
N CYS A 85 -3.12 -0.88 9.84
CA CYS A 85 -2.43 0.10 10.65
C CYS A 85 -1.77 -0.47 11.90
N LYS A 86 -1.80 -1.80 12.16
CA LYS A 86 -1.14 -2.44 13.31
C LYS A 86 0.34 -2.08 13.48
N ARG A 87 1.01 -1.75 12.39
CA ARG A 87 2.46 -1.42 12.36
C ARG A 87 2.73 -0.08 11.68
N LEU A 88 1.73 0.79 11.61
CA LEU A 88 1.81 2.10 10.97
C LEU A 88 2.33 3.15 11.97
N ASP A 89 3.41 3.83 11.59
CA ASP A 89 3.96 4.97 12.32
C ASP A 89 3.34 6.28 11.79
N ASP A 90 3.28 7.33 12.61
CA ASP A 90 2.69 8.63 12.25
C ASP A 90 3.33 9.24 11.00
N LYS A 91 4.64 9.03 10.81
CA LYS A 91 5.36 9.52 9.62
C LYS A 91 4.98 8.80 8.33
N ALA A 92 4.51 7.56 8.44
CA ALA A 92 4.14 6.76 7.27
C ALA A 92 2.76 7.17 6.73
N ILE A 93 1.88 7.68 7.60
CA ILE A 93 0.60 8.29 7.22
C ILE A 93 0.82 9.40 6.20
N ASP A 94 1.86 10.22 6.38
CA ASP A 94 2.12 11.33 5.46
C ASP A 94 2.37 10.88 4.02
N CYS A 95 2.88 9.65 3.84
CA CYS A 95 3.12 9.06 2.51
C CYS A 95 1.84 8.42 1.93
N LEU A 96 0.88 8.06 2.79
CA LEU A 96 -0.38 7.44 2.42
C LEU A 96 -1.39 8.47 1.92
N LEU A 97 -1.49 9.62 2.59
CA LEU A 97 -2.46 10.65 2.26
C LEU A 97 -2.10 11.34 0.94
N LYS A 98 -2.93 11.13 -0.08
CA LYS A 98 -2.77 11.75 -1.40
C LYS A 98 -4.03 12.55 -1.76
N PRO A 99 -3.90 13.72 -2.39
CA PRO A 99 -5.05 14.55 -2.75
C PRO A 99 -6.00 13.89 -3.75
N SER A 100 -5.50 12.90 -4.51
CA SER A 100 -6.29 12.10 -5.44
C SER A 100 -7.17 11.02 -4.78
N LEU A 101 -7.02 10.78 -3.47
CA LEU A 101 -7.77 9.73 -2.77
C LEU A 101 -9.26 10.10 -2.69
N GLU A 102 -10.08 9.14 -3.09
CA GLU A 102 -11.53 9.15 -2.98
C GLU A 102 -12.00 8.19 -1.87
N GLU A 103 -11.26 7.12 -1.59
CA GLU A 103 -11.60 6.13 -0.58
C GLU A 103 -10.38 5.75 0.27
N LEU A 104 -10.54 5.79 1.60
CA LEU A 104 -9.51 5.44 2.56
C LEU A 104 -10.05 4.46 3.59
N TYR A 105 -9.43 3.29 3.71
CA TYR A 105 -9.76 2.26 4.68
C TYR A 105 -8.53 1.96 5.55
N LEU A 106 -8.60 2.34 6.82
CA LEU A 106 -7.57 2.11 7.82
C LEU A 106 -8.05 1.03 8.81
N TYR A 107 -7.41 -0.13 8.80
CA TYR A 107 -7.78 -1.25 9.65
C TYR A 107 -6.85 -1.36 10.87
N ASN A 108 -7.33 -1.94 11.97
CA ASN A 108 -6.55 -2.21 13.19
C ASN A 108 -5.68 -1.02 13.68
N CYS A 109 -6.22 0.20 13.68
CA CYS A 109 -5.53 1.34 14.27
C CYS A 109 -5.42 1.14 15.80
N GLU A 110 -4.21 1.21 16.34
CA GLU A 110 -3.94 0.96 17.76
C GLU A 110 -4.02 2.24 18.62
N ASP A 111 -3.90 3.43 18.02
CA ASP A 111 -4.23 4.70 18.68
C ASP A 111 -4.46 5.77 17.62
N PHE A 112 -5.69 6.28 17.53
CA PHE A 112 -6.07 7.20 16.46
C PHE A 112 -5.99 8.65 16.96
N SER A 113 -4.91 9.36 16.59
CA SER A 113 -4.72 10.75 17.00
C SER A 113 -5.66 11.70 16.23
N GLY A 114 -6.19 12.73 16.88
CA GLY A 114 -6.99 13.77 16.20
C GLY A 114 -6.22 14.50 15.09
N ARG A 115 -4.88 14.46 15.14
CA ARG A 115 -4.00 14.97 14.09
C ARG A 115 -4.18 14.21 12.78
N LEU A 116 -4.33 12.90 12.81
CA LEU A 116 -4.56 12.08 11.63
C LEU A 116 -5.83 12.49 10.87
N LEU A 117 -6.92 12.75 11.59
CA LEU A 117 -8.15 13.26 10.97
C LEU A 117 -7.95 14.63 10.34
N SER A 118 -7.27 15.53 11.04
CA SER A 118 -6.96 16.86 10.50
C SER A 118 -6.10 16.77 9.23
N ASP A 119 -5.12 15.86 9.20
CA ASP A 119 -4.24 15.66 8.05
C ASP A 119 -4.99 15.01 6.87
N ILE A 120 -5.87 14.04 7.13
CA ILE A 120 -6.78 13.46 6.13
C ILE A 120 -7.63 14.57 5.50
N GLY A 121 -8.22 15.43 6.32
CA GLY A 121 -9.07 16.53 5.87
C GLY A 121 -8.39 17.59 5.03
N SER A 122 -7.22 18.01 5.48
CA SER A 122 -6.48 19.07 4.81
C SER A 122 -5.88 18.59 3.48
N ARG A 123 -5.48 17.31 3.39
CA ARG A 123 -4.75 16.77 2.25
C ARG A 123 -5.62 16.02 1.25
N CYS A 124 -6.66 15.30 1.69
CA CYS A 124 -7.51 14.47 0.83
C CYS A 124 -8.85 15.18 0.55
N ARG A 125 -8.82 16.26 -0.24
CA ARG A 125 -10.03 17.07 -0.53
C ARG A 125 -11.09 16.36 -1.38
N GLY A 126 -10.72 15.29 -2.08
CA GLY A 126 -11.62 14.50 -2.93
C GLY A 126 -12.22 13.27 -2.25
N LEU A 127 -12.03 13.13 -0.93
CA LEU A 127 -12.36 11.92 -0.18
C LEU A 127 -13.88 11.78 -0.01
N LYS A 128 -14.43 10.67 -0.50
CA LYS A 128 -15.85 10.31 -0.46
C LYS A 128 -16.15 9.32 0.66
N PHE A 129 -15.21 8.42 0.94
CA PHE A 129 -15.39 7.36 1.92
C PHE A 129 -14.15 7.23 2.82
N VAL A 130 -14.39 7.22 4.13
CA VAL A 130 -13.39 6.89 5.15
C VAL A 130 -13.93 5.76 6.00
N PHE A 131 -13.11 4.73 6.17
CA PHE A 131 -13.41 3.61 7.03
C PHE A 131 -12.27 3.42 8.03
N LEU A 132 -12.61 3.32 9.31
CA LEU A 132 -11.65 3.15 10.39
C LEU A 132 -12.06 1.96 11.25
N THR A 133 -11.13 1.05 11.52
CA THR A 133 -11.31 -0.03 12.50
C THR A 133 -10.34 0.17 13.67
N LEU A 134 -10.88 0.30 14.88
CA LEU A 134 -10.11 0.44 16.11
C LEU A 134 -9.98 -0.93 16.80
N LEU A 135 -8.79 -1.23 17.34
CA LEU A 135 -8.56 -2.48 18.07
C LEU A 135 -9.24 -2.50 19.46
N VAL A 136 -9.57 -1.33 20.02
CA VAL A 136 -9.96 -1.19 21.43
C VAL A 136 -11.47 -1.30 21.67
N SER A 137 -12.32 -1.37 20.65
CA SER A 137 -13.75 -1.58 20.85
C SER A 137 -14.37 -2.18 19.60
N LEU A 138 -15.28 -3.14 19.76
CA LEU A 138 -16.14 -3.70 18.70
C LEU A 138 -17.10 -2.65 18.07
N LEU A 139 -16.75 -1.38 18.08
CA LEU A 139 -17.41 -0.33 17.32
C LEU A 139 -16.63 -0.13 16.01
N ASN A 140 -17.15 -0.73 14.95
CA ASN A 140 -16.87 -0.25 13.60
C ASN A 140 -17.41 1.18 13.52
N LEU A 141 -16.56 2.17 13.76
CA LEU A 141 -16.92 3.56 13.57
C LEU A 141 -16.87 3.81 12.05
N ILE A 142 -17.97 3.49 11.37
CA ILE A 142 -18.21 3.98 10.01
C ILE A 142 -18.44 5.48 10.18
N ILE A 143 -17.35 6.26 10.15
CA ILE A 143 -17.45 7.72 10.11
C ILE A 143 -18.02 8.06 8.74
N PHE A 144 -19.35 8.18 8.68
CA PHE A 144 -20.04 8.73 7.53
C PHE A 144 -19.62 10.19 7.37
N ILE A 145 -19.01 10.50 6.23
CA ILE A 145 -18.67 11.85 5.78
C ILE A 145 -19.96 12.57 5.35
N THR A 146 -20.94 12.67 6.24
CA THR A 146 -22.00 13.68 6.09
C THR A 146 -21.64 14.97 6.83
N PHE A 147 -20.55 14.99 7.61
CA PHE A 147 -20.14 16.17 8.39
C PHE A 147 -19.04 17.04 7.74
N TRP A 148 -18.50 16.66 6.58
CA TRP A 148 -17.41 17.42 5.93
C TRP A 148 -17.85 18.28 4.74
N ILE A 149 -19.13 18.25 4.37
CA ILE A 149 -19.67 19.07 3.27
C ILE A 149 -20.08 20.48 3.72
N ASP A 150 -20.08 20.78 5.03
CA ASP A 150 -20.58 22.06 5.58
C ASP A 150 -19.53 22.91 6.35
N ILE A 151 -18.22 22.74 6.10
CA ILE A 151 -17.16 23.68 6.56
C ILE A 151 -16.28 24.14 5.41
#